data_AF-A0A2T0MM71-F1
#
_entry.id   AF-A0A2T0MM71-F1
#
_cell.length_a   1.000
_cell.length_b   1.000
_cell.length_c   1.000
_cell.angle_alpha   90.00
_cell.angle_beta   90.00
_cell.angle_gamma   90.00
#
_symmetry.space_group_name_H-M   'P 1'
#
loop_
_entity.id
_entity.type
_entity.pdbx_description
1 polymer ?
#
loop_
_entity_poly.entity_id
_entity_poly.type
_entity_poly.pdbx_seq_one_letter_code
_entity_poly.pdbx_strand_id
1 'polypeptide(L)'
;MFAACHIPLMLLLLPASWRATTAGRVGVWVVLATAFQWPFAVNALFHLSTRIILGEYSPGAVTAAVVSLPATAYYLAWIRREDRARSREIGVAVALGTVIAALALGFLFL
;
A
#
# COMPACT_ATOMS: atom_id res chain seq x y z
N MET A 1 -7.45 -0.60 -20.48
CA MET A 1 -8.34 -0.18 -19.37
C MET A 1 -7.63 -0.20 -18.02
N PHE A 2 -6.99 -1.31 -17.65
CA PHE A 2 -6.22 -1.48 -16.40
C PHE A 2 -5.28 -0.29 -16.04
N ALA A 3 -4.36 0.09 -16.92
CA ALA A 3 -3.42 1.18 -16.67
C ALA A 3 -4.11 2.55 -16.49
N ALA A 4 -5.19 2.82 -17.24
CA ALA A 4 -5.90 4.10 -17.18
C ALA A 4 -6.62 4.34 -15.85
N CYS A 5 -6.97 3.28 -15.10
CA CYS A 5 -7.58 3.37 -13.77
C CYS A 5 -6.55 3.29 -12.63
N HIS A 6 -5.46 2.53 -12.82
CA HIS A 6 -4.40 2.38 -11.82
C HIS A 6 -3.47 3.59 -11.75
N ILE A 7 -3.17 4.23 -12.89
CA ILE A 7 -2.32 5.42 -12.94
C ILE A 7 -2.91 6.57 -12.11
N PRO A 8 -4.19 6.96 -12.24
CA PRO A 8 -4.79 7.99 -11.37
C PRO A 8 -4.75 7.65 -9.89
N LEU A 9 -4.99 6.38 -9.53
CA LEU A 9 -4.94 5.93 -8.13
C LEU A 9 -3.51 6.00 -7.56
N MET A 10 -2.51 5.62 -8.35
CA MET A 10 -1.09 5.79 -8.01
C MET A 10 -0.69 7.27 -7.97
N LEU A 11 -1.26 8.10 -8.82
CA LEU A 11 -1.04 9.54 -8.80
C LEU A 11 -1.68 10.20 -7.57
N LEU A 12 -2.73 9.62 -6.97
CA LEU A 12 -3.32 10.09 -5.70
C LEU A 12 -2.46 9.71 -4.48
N LEU A 13 -1.67 8.64 -4.56
CA LEU A 13 -0.71 8.26 -3.52
C LEU A 13 0.36 9.34 -3.31
N LEU A 14 0.83 9.99 -4.38
CA LEU A 14 1.86 11.03 -4.30
C LEU A 14 1.43 12.26 -3.48
N PRO A 15 0.30 12.94 -3.78
CA PRO A 15 -0.17 14.08 -2.99
C PRO A 15 -0.63 13.64 -1.60
N ALA A 16 -1.20 12.44 -1.43
CA ALA A 16 -1.52 11.92 -0.10
C ALA A 16 -0.27 11.73 0.76
N SER A 17 0.81 11.17 0.19
CA SER A 17 2.09 10.99 0.87
C SER A 17 2.76 12.33 1.18
N TRP A 18 2.76 13.27 0.24
CA TRP A 18 3.28 14.62 0.44
C TRP A 18 2.51 15.39 1.53
N ARG A 19 1.19 15.25 1.55
CA ARG A 19 0.37 15.83 2.62
C ARG A 19 0.58 15.10 3.94
N ALA A 20 0.86 13.81 3.94
CA ALA A 20 1.17 13.05 5.15
C ALA A 20 2.52 13.46 5.79
N THR A 21 3.53 13.81 4.99
CA THR A 21 4.82 14.30 5.53
C THR A 21 4.71 15.69 6.14
N THR A 22 3.79 16.51 5.63
CA THR A 22 3.52 17.87 6.12
C THR A 22 2.42 17.94 7.18
N ALA A 23 1.61 16.89 7.31
CA ALA A 23 0.64 16.76 8.38
C ALA A 23 1.37 16.67 9.74
N GLY A 24 0.69 17.04 10.82
CA GLY A 24 1.21 16.89 12.17
C GLY A 24 1.23 15.43 12.64
N ARG A 25 1.06 15.23 13.95
CA ARG A 25 1.21 13.91 14.58
C ARG A 25 0.14 12.90 14.17
N VAL A 26 -1.08 13.31 13.89
CA VAL A 26 -2.16 12.42 13.44
C VAL A 26 -3.02 13.18 12.44
N GLY A 27 -3.41 12.55 11.34
CA GLY A 27 -4.27 13.22 10.36
C GLY A 27 -4.79 12.32 9.26
N VAL A 28 -5.85 12.79 8.59
CA VAL A 28 -6.52 12.08 7.48
C VAL A 28 -5.54 11.67 6.38
N TRP A 29 -4.50 12.47 6.14
CA TRP A 29 -3.48 12.19 5.14
C TRP A 29 -2.59 10.99 5.50
N VAL A 30 -2.28 10.79 6.78
CA VAL A 30 -1.54 9.59 7.23
C VAL A 30 -2.41 8.35 7.07
N VAL A 31 -3.70 8.44 7.40
CA VAL A 31 -4.68 7.36 7.18
C VAL A 31 -4.79 7.00 5.70
N LEU A 32 -4.92 8.01 4.83
CA LEU A 32 -4.99 7.78 3.38
C LEU A 32 -3.68 7.20 2.83
N ALA A 33 -2.52 7.74 3.23
CA ALA A 33 -1.23 7.18 2.84
C ALA A 33 -1.06 5.73 3.30
N THR A 34 -1.49 5.40 4.53
CA THR A 34 -1.48 4.02 5.04
C THR A 34 -2.43 3.14 4.24
N ALA A 35 -3.63 3.64 3.93
CA ALA A 35 -4.64 2.91 3.15
C ALA A 35 -4.17 2.62 1.72
N PHE A 36 -3.50 3.56 1.06
CA PHE A 36 -2.92 3.33 -0.26
C PHE A 36 -1.66 2.45 -0.23
N GLN A 37 -0.86 2.51 0.85
CA GLN A 37 0.29 1.62 1.02
C GLN A 37 -0.13 0.15 1.22
N TRP A 38 -1.28 -0.09 1.86
CA TRP A 38 -1.76 -1.43 2.20
C TRP A 38 -1.91 -2.39 1.01
N PRO A 39 -2.56 -2.03 -0.11
CA PRO A 39 -2.58 -2.87 -1.32
C PRO A 39 -1.20 -3.30 -1.82
N PHE A 40 -0.18 -2.43 -1.74
CA PHE A 40 1.18 -2.79 -2.15
C PHE A 40 1.80 -3.81 -1.21
N ALA A 41 1.56 -3.69 0.09
CA ALA A 41 2.03 -4.66 1.08
C ALA A 41 1.39 -6.03 0.84
N VAL A 42 0.06 -6.08 0.69
CA VAL A 42 -0.67 -7.34 0.44
C VAL A 42 -0.26 -7.96 -0.89
N ASN A 43 -0.12 -7.15 -1.96
CA ASN A 43 0.31 -7.64 -3.26
C ASN A 43 1.74 -8.20 -3.23
N ALA A 44 2.63 -7.54 -2.48
CA ALA A 44 4.00 -8.00 -2.31
C ALA A 44 4.07 -9.34 -1.58
N LEU A 45 3.28 -9.48 -0.50
CA LEU A 45 3.14 -10.75 0.22
C LEU A 45 2.59 -11.83 -0.71
N PHE A 46 1.52 -11.56 -1.45
CA PHE A 46 0.94 -12.53 -2.39
C PHE A 46 1.96 -13.04 -3.41
N HIS A 47 2.67 -12.15 -4.11
CA HIS A 47 3.65 -12.55 -5.11
C HIS A 47 4.85 -13.29 -4.50
N LEU A 48 5.32 -12.88 -3.32
CA LEU A 48 6.45 -13.53 -2.67
C LEU A 48 6.05 -14.90 -2.12
N SER A 49 4.89 -15.01 -1.48
CA SER A 49 4.34 -16.28 -0.96
C SER A 49 4.10 -17.27 -2.08
N THR A 50 3.44 -16.85 -3.17
CA THR A 50 3.19 -17.73 -4.32
C THR A 50 4.50 -18.19 -4.98
N ARG A 51 5.49 -17.31 -5.12
CA ARG A 51 6.84 -17.71 -5.56
C ARG A 51 7.49 -18.74 -4.64
N ILE A 52 7.42 -18.54 -3.33
CA ILE A 52 8.03 -19.47 -2.35
C ILE A 52 7.34 -20.85 -2.40
N ILE A 53 6.01 -20.87 -2.52
CA ILE A 53 5.21 -22.09 -2.48
C ILE A 53 5.26 -22.84 -3.82
N LEU A 54 5.10 -22.13 -4.94
CA LEU A 54 4.97 -22.71 -6.28
C LEU A 54 6.32 -22.83 -6.99
N GLY A 55 7.35 -22.11 -6.55
CA GLY A 55 8.68 -22.11 -7.15
C GLY A 55 8.77 -21.37 -8.49
N GLU A 56 7.67 -20.79 -8.96
CA GLU A 56 7.62 -20.11 -10.26
C GLU A 56 8.12 -18.67 -10.18
N TYR A 57 8.84 -18.25 -11.23
CA TYR A 57 9.24 -16.86 -11.39
C TYR A 57 8.01 -16.00 -11.68
N SER A 58 7.84 -14.89 -10.95
CA SER A 58 6.91 -13.84 -11.32
C SER A 58 7.61 -12.47 -11.27
N PRO A 59 7.42 -11.62 -12.29
CA PRO A 59 7.90 -10.23 -12.24
C PRO A 59 7.41 -9.49 -10.98
N GLY A 60 6.21 -9.82 -10.51
CA GLY A 60 5.65 -9.29 -9.26
C GLY A 60 6.45 -9.69 -8.01
N ALA A 61 7.08 -10.86 -7.97
CA ALA A 61 7.92 -11.25 -6.83
C ALA A 61 9.23 -10.46 -6.78
N VAL A 62 9.76 -10.03 -7.93
CA VAL A 62 10.92 -9.14 -7.98
C VAL A 62 10.53 -7.78 -7.39
N THR A 63 9.49 -7.13 -7.92
CA THR A 63 9.05 -5.82 -7.41
C THR A 63 8.61 -5.89 -5.94
N ALA A 64 8.01 -6.99 -5.52
CA ALA A 64 7.71 -7.26 -4.11
C ALA A 64 8.98 -7.20 -3.24
N ALA A 65 10.04 -7.91 -3.64
CA ALA A 65 11.26 -8.05 -2.85
C ALA A 65 12.13 -6.78 -2.83
N VAL A 66 12.30 -6.10 -3.97
CA VAL A 66 13.20 -4.93 -4.07
C VAL A 66 12.52 -3.59 -3.83
N VAL A 67 11.20 -3.48 -3.97
CA VAL A 67 10.49 -2.19 -3.86
C VAL A 67 9.43 -2.24 -2.79
N SER A 68 8.38 -3.05 -2.98
CA SER A 68 7.16 -2.92 -2.17
C SER A 68 7.36 -3.34 -0.71
N LEU A 69 8.09 -4.42 -0.42
CA LEU A 69 8.40 -4.82 0.95
C LEU A 69 9.34 -3.81 1.65
N PRO A 70 10.49 -3.42 1.07
CA PRO A 70 11.35 -2.40 1.68
C PRO A 70 10.62 -1.08 1.92
N ALA A 71 9.84 -0.60 0.95
CA ALA A 71 9.06 0.63 1.10
C ALA A 71 8.00 0.51 2.20
N THR A 72 7.30 -0.62 2.28
CA THR A 72 6.32 -0.87 3.34
C THR A 72 7.00 -0.92 4.71
N ALA A 73 8.11 -1.64 4.84
CA ALA A 73 8.86 -1.74 6.09
C ALA A 73 9.38 -0.37 6.54
N TYR A 74 9.95 0.42 5.62
CA TYR A 74 10.37 1.78 5.88
C TYR A 74 9.20 2.66 6.33
N TYR A 75 8.08 2.61 5.61
CA TYR A 75 6.87 3.38 5.95
C TYR A 75 6.35 3.04 7.34
N LEU A 76 6.22 1.75 7.67
CA LEU A 76 5.77 1.29 8.99
C LEU A 76 6.74 1.69 10.11
N ALA A 77 8.04 1.62 9.85
CA ALA A 77 9.06 2.08 10.78
C ALA A 77 8.96 3.61 10.99
N TRP A 78 8.75 4.37 9.92
CA TRP A 78 8.59 5.83 9.95
C TRP A 78 7.36 6.25 10.77
N ILE A 79 6.17 5.70 10.47
CA ILE A 79 4.96 6.07 11.21
C ILE A 79 5.05 5.70 12.68
N ARG A 80 5.75 4.61 13.02
CA ARG A 80 5.94 4.19 14.41
C ARG A 80 6.94 5.09 15.14
N ARG A 81 8.08 5.40 14.52
CA ARG A 81 9.14 6.24 15.11
C ARG A 81 8.65 7.66 15.38
N GLU A 82 7.81 8.19 14.50
CA GLU A 82 7.28 9.54 14.61
C GLU A 82 5.90 9.61 15.28
N ASP A 83 5.39 8.49 15.80
CA ASP A 83 4.08 8.39 16.46
C ASP A 83 2.96 9.00 15.60
N ARG A 84 2.96 8.69 14.30
CA ARG A 84 2.15 9.36 13.27
C ARG A 84 0.73 8.81 13.13
N ALA A 85 0.44 7.68 13.76
CA ALA A 85 -0.85 7.01 13.70
C ALA A 85 -1.12 6.16 14.95
N ARG A 86 -2.33 6.26 15.48
CA ARG A 86 -2.89 5.41 16.53
C ARG A 86 -3.44 4.11 15.95
N SER A 87 -3.61 3.09 16.79
CA SER A 87 -4.18 1.79 16.38
C SER A 87 -5.55 1.92 15.70
N ARG A 88 -6.39 2.88 16.13
CA ARG A 88 -7.69 3.13 15.49
C ARG A 88 -7.54 3.65 14.06
N GLU A 89 -6.60 4.56 13.82
CA GLU A 89 -6.31 5.11 12.49
C GLU A 89 -5.72 4.04 11.57
N ILE A 90 -4.82 3.19 12.10
CA ILE A 90 -4.30 2.03 11.39
C ILE A 90 -5.44 1.08 11.02
N GLY A 91 -6.35 0.79 11.95
CA GLY A 91 -7.53 -0.06 11.70
C GLY A 91 -8.42 0.50 10.59
N VAL A 92 -8.72 1.80 10.62
CA VAL A 92 -9.48 2.47 9.56
C VAL A 92 -8.73 2.41 8.23
N ALA A 93 -7.42 2.65 8.23
CA ALA A 93 -6.60 2.61 7.03
C ALA A 93 -6.55 1.22 6.41
N VAL A 94 -6.42 0.15 7.21
CA VAL A 94 -6.44 -1.24 6.74
C VAL A 94 -7.81 -1.59 6.13
N ALA A 95 -8.91 -1.17 6.77
CA ALA A 95 -10.25 -1.38 6.23
C ALA A 95 -10.43 -0.69 4.87
N LEU A 96 -10.06 0.60 4.78
CA LEU A 96 -10.10 1.36 3.53
C LEU A 96 -9.17 0.77 2.46
N GLY A 97 -7.94 0.43 2.83
CA GLY A 97 -6.96 -0.19 1.94
C GLY A 97 -7.43 -1.53 1.40
N THR A 98 -8.15 -2.31 2.20
CA THR A 98 -8.74 -3.59 1.77
C THR A 98 -9.85 -3.36 0.74
N VAL A 99 -10.70 -2.35 0.93
CA VAL A 99 -11.69 -1.95 -0.09
C VAL A 99 -11.00 -1.52 -1.37
N ILE A 100 -9.94 -0.70 -1.28
CA ILE A 100 -9.15 -0.28 -2.45
C ILE A 100 -8.54 -1.50 -3.16
N ALA A 101 -7.95 -2.44 -2.42
CA ALA A 101 -7.38 -3.66 -2.98
C ALA A 101 -8.45 -4.53 -3.67
N ALA A 102 -9.61 -4.70 -3.05
CA ALA A 102 -10.72 -5.46 -3.62
C ALA A 102 -11.24 -4.82 -4.91
N LEU A 103 -11.37 -3.49 -4.95
CA LEU A 103 -11.74 -2.75 -6.17
C LEU A 103 -10.68 -2.91 -7.25
N ALA A 104 -9.40 -2.75 -6.91
CA ALA A 104 -8.29 -2.91 -7.85
C ALA A 104 -8.26 -4.33 -8.46
N LEU A 105 -8.45 -5.36 -7.63
CA LEU A 105 -8.57 -6.76 -8.08
C LEU A 105 -9.82 -6.97 -8.94
N GLY A 106 -10.97 -6.45 -8.53
CA GLY A 106 -12.22 -6.55 -9.30
C GLY A 106 -12.10 -5.97 -10.70
N PHE A 107 -11.34 -4.88 -10.86
CA PHE A 107 -11.06 -4.28 -12.18
C PHE A 107 -10.24 -5.16 -13.12
N LEU A 108 -9.52 -6.19 -12.66
CA LEU A 108 -8.89 -7.14 -13.58
C LEU A 108 -9.90 -8.03 -14.32
N PHE A 109 -11.12 -8.14 -13.82
CA PHE A 109 -12.19 -8.98 -14.37
C PHE A 109 -13.22 -8.20 -15.20
N LEU A 110 -13.00 -6.89 -15.40
CA LEU A 110 -13.79 -5.99 -16.24
C LEU A 110 -13.03 -5.68 -17.54
#